data_AF-A0A5C8NCX9-F1
#
_entry.id   AF-A0A5C8NCX9-F1
#
_cell.length_a   1.000
_cell.length_b   1.000
_cell.length_c   1.000
_cell.angle_alpha   90.00
_cell.angle_beta   90.00
_cell.angle_gamma   90.00
#
_symmetry.space_group_name_H-M   'P 1'
#
loop_
_entity.id
_entity.type
_entity.pdbx_description
1 polymer ?
#
loop_
_entity_poly.entity_id
_entity_poly.type
_entity_poly.pdbx_seq_one_letter_code
_entity_poly.pdbx_strand_id
1 'polypeptide(L)'
;MGKKSRRKKTAKERMPFVARTFEGLPGEADWIALREFVPAGTADVTLKDGSSVRVCSLLPGAGAGLVRTDGQVWLGLQVQHNFGDISRDLAHVLELAAETEPGTPITMDDPGVGPRLQDLVDPASSFDVTVHEGFDFWVEGTVPHSQSSREVPPSSGSDAIAQANEGIAPTTRLTSVEGAYWTRVGDHRWLRWVLPHDESKMLDALARLQQRGDDRLGEGTRLLGSFRAHGLLVPVWEMDPAVTDGAEALEEPAVAFGKRLEEALADTSDLTSEQRAVRNSLAHRQLTVR
;
A
#
# COMPACT_ATOMS: atom_id res chain seq x y z
N MET A 1 34.69 -9.13 49.21
CA MET A 1 34.37 -8.39 47.97
C MET A 1 34.37 -9.39 46.82
N GLY A 2 33.39 -9.52 45.92
CA GLY A 2 32.16 -8.77 45.69
C GLY A 2 31.16 -9.68 44.96
N LYS A 3 29.86 -9.51 45.29
CA LYS A 3 28.75 -10.14 44.57
C LYS A 3 28.56 -9.39 43.26
N LYS A 4 28.85 -10.04 42.12
CA LYS A 4 28.50 -9.51 40.79
C LYS A 4 26.97 -9.44 40.68
N SER A 5 26.45 -8.22 40.64
CA SER A 5 25.05 -7.92 40.36
C SER A 5 24.68 -8.48 38.99
N ARG A 6 23.82 -9.51 38.98
CA ARG A 6 23.24 -10.08 37.77
C ARG A 6 22.08 -9.15 37.38
N ARG A 7 22.37 -8.18 36.51
CA ARG A 7 21.39 -7.22 35.96
C ARG A 7 20.26 -8.02 35.31
N LYS A 8 19.09 -8.01 35.93
CA LYS A 8 17.88 -8.69 35.45
C LYS A 8 17.46 -7.97 34.16
N LYS A 9 17.68 -8.58 33.00
CA LYS A 9 17.18 -8.05 31.72
C LYS A 9 15.67 -7.90 31.86
N THR A 10 15.16 -6.68 31.76
CA THR A 10 13.72 -6.41 31.69
C THR A 10 13.16 -7.24 30.54
N ALA A 11 12.11 -8.02 30.78
CA ALA A 11 11.49 -8.80 29.72
C ALA A 11 10.93 -7.81 28.69
N LYS A 12 11.41 -7.86 27.44
CA LYS A 12 10.85 -7.06 26.35
C LYS A 12 9.41 -7.53 26.17
N GLU A 13 8.47 -6.61 26.31
CA GLU A 13 7.05 -6.92 26.16
C GLU A 13 6.83 -7.49 24.75
N ARG A 14 6.09 -8.59 24.65
CA ARG A 14 5.94 -9.31 23.38
C ARG A 14 4.93 -8.55 22.53
N MET A 15 5.38 -8.04 21.39
CA MET A 15 4.49 -7.36 20.44
C MET A 15 3.34 -8.29 20.02
N PRO A 16 2.08 -7.83 20.09
CA PRO A 16 0.94 -8.61 19.65
C PRO A 16 1.01 -8.79 18.13
N PHE A 17 0.74 -10.00 17.65
CA PHE A 17 0.61 -10.26 16.23
C PHE A 17 -0.71 -9.66 15.71
N VAL A 18 -0.64 -8.88 14.65
CA VAL A 18 -1.81 -8.32 13.97
C VAL A 18 -1.76 -8.74 12.50
N ALA A 19 -2.71 -9.58 12.10
CA ALA A 19 -2.77 -10.09 10.73
C ALA A 19 -3.17 -9.00 9.71
N ARG A 20 -4.18 -8.19 10.05
CA ARG A 20 -4.73 -7.14 9.19
C ARG A 20 -4.22 -5.77 9.61
N THR A 21 -3.10 -5.36 9.02
CA THR A 21 -2.32 -4.20 9.48
C THR A 21 -3.13 -2.91 9.50
N PHE A 22 -3.88 -2.64 8.43
CA PHE A 22 -4.54 -1.36 8.18
C PHE A 22 -6.05 -1.40 8.48
N GLU A 23 -6.55 -2.48 9.10
CA GLU A 23 -7.96 -2.61 9.45
C GLU A 23 -8.46 -1.39 10.23
N GLY A 24 -9.60 -0.84 9.80
CA GLY A 24 -10.24 0.31 10.44
C GLY A 24 -9.71 1.69 10.04
N LEU A 25 -8.69 1.77 9.18
CA LEU A 25 -8.30 3.04 8.57
C LEU A 25 -9.21 3.41 7.39
N PRO A 26 -9.43 4.71 7.12
CA PRO A 26 -10.07 5.15 5.90
C PRO A 26 -9.20 4.74 4.68
N GLY A 27 -9.84 4.20 3.65
CA GLY A 27 -9.15 3.76 2.43
C GLY A 27 -8.17 2.61 2.63
N GLU A 28 -8.47 1.64 3.53
CA GLU A 28 -7.58 0.52 3.87
C GLU A 28 -6.93 -0.14 2.64
N ALA A 29 -7.72 -0.36 1.59
CA ALA A 29 -7.26 -1.00 0.36
C ALA A 29 -6.14 -0.20 -0.33
N ASP A 30 -6.25 1.13 -0.28
CA ASP A 30 -5.31 2.05 -0.89
C ASP A 30 -4.02 2.19 -0.05
N TRP A 31 -4.08 2.09 1.28
CA TRP A 31 -2.88 1.97 2.14
C TRP A 31 -2.02 0.77 1.74
N ILE A 32 -2.68 -0.38 1.52
CA ILE A 32 -2.02 -1.62 1.10
C ILE A 32 -1.42 -1.45 -0.29
N ALA A 33 -2.15 -0.84 -1.22
CA ALA A 33 -1.66 -0.62 -2.57
C ALA A 33 -0.43 0.28 -2.60
N LEU A 34 -0.45 1.42 -1.90
CA LEU A 34 0.68 2.33 -1.76
C LEU A 34 1.89 1.67 -1.07
N ARG A 35 1.63 0.80 -0.09
CA ARG A 35 2.68 0.08 0.63
C ARG A 35 3.34 -1.01 -0.22
N GLU A 36 2.58 -1.72 -1.04
CA GLU A 36 3.06 -2.97 -1.64
C GLU A 36 3.41 -2.86 -3.12
N PHE A 37 2.72 -2.02 -3.91
CA PHE A 37 2.86 -2.14 -5.36
C PHE A 37 2.57 -0.90 -6.21
N VAL A 38 2.09 0.20 -5.63
CA VAL A 38 2.00 1.50 -6.33
C VAL A 38 3.33 2.23 -6.12
N PRO A 39 4.13 2.48 -7.17
CA PRO A 39 5.50 2.95 -6.99
C PRO A 39 5.56 4.44 -6.61
N ALA A 40 4.81 5.30 -7.31
CA ALA A 40 4.74 6.73 -7.06
C ALA A 40 3.28 7.13 -6.83
N GLY A 41 2.87 7.20 -5.57
CA GLY A 41 1.54 7.62 -5.18
C GLY A 41 1.56 8.41 -3.88
N THR A 42 0.62 9.35 -3.74
CA THR A 42 0.44 10.14 -2.54
C THR A 42 -1.03 10.20 -2.13
N ALA A 43 -1.29 10.33 -0.84
CA ALA A 43 -2.60 10.67 -0.30
C ALA A 43 -2.41 11.57 0.92
N ASP A 44 -3.38 12.41 1.22
CA ASP A 44 -3.38 13.18 2.47
C ASP A 44 -4.32 12.50 3.47
N VAL A 45 -3.92 12.49 4.74
CA VAL A 45 -4.75 11.99 5.85
C VAL A 45 -4.77 13.01 6.98
N THR A 46 -5.94 13.16 7.61
CA THR A 46 -6.15 13.99 8.79
C THR A 46 -5.95 13.16 10.05
N LEU A 47 -5.18 13.68 11.00
CA LEU A 47 -5.02 13.09 12.32
C LEU A 47 -6.12 13.60 13.27
N LYS A 48 -6.34 12.90 14.39
CA LYS A 48 -7.37 13.25 15.38
C LYS A 48 -7.14 14.59 16.07
N ASP A 49 -5.93 15.14 16.02
CA ASP A 49 -5.61 16.49 16.51
C ASP A 49 -5.89 17.60 15.47
N GLY A 50 -6.35 17.23 14.26
CA GLY A 50 -6.67 18.14 13.17
C GLY A 50 -5.49 18.47 12.25
N SER A 51 -4.28 17.95 12.53
CA SER A 51 -3.14 18.10 11.63
C SER A 51 -3.27 17.19 10.40
N SER A 52 -2.60 17.57 9.31
CA SER A 52 -2.60 16.80 8.06
C SER A 52 -1.21 16.24 7.77
N VAL A 53 -1.17 14.97 7.36
CA VAL A 53 0.03 14.25 6.97
C VAL A 53 -0.10 13.84 5.51
N ARG A 54 0.96 14.07 4.74
CA ARG A 54 1.07 13.51 3.39
C ARG A 54 1.66 12.12 3.45
N VAL A 55 0.94 11.13 2.98
CA VAL A 55 1.39 9.75 2.85
C VAL A 55 1.94 9.55 1.46
N CYS A 56 3.14 9.01 1.36
CA CYS A 56 3.84 8.73 0.11
C CYS A 56 4.11 7.23 0.02
N SER A 57 3.89 6.62 -1.15
CA SER A 57 4.32 5.25 -1.42
C SER A 57 5.81 5.09 -1.12
N LEU A 58 6.64 5.99 -1.64
CA LEU A 58 8.09 5.98 -1.48
C LEU A 58 8.62 7.41 -1.26
N LEU A 59 9.50 7.55 -0.27
CA LEU A 59 10.30 8.75 -0.04
C LEU A 59 11.73 8.54 -0.57
N PRO A 60 12.50 9.63 -0.82
CA PRO A 60 13.90 9.51 -1.21
C PRO A 60 14.67 8.56 -0.29
N GLY A 61 15.40 7.61 -0.88
CA GLY A 61 16.18 6.62 -0.13
C GLY A 61 15.35 5.62 0.69
N ALA A 62 14.05 5.46 0.40
CA ALA A 62 13.12 4.64 1.18
C ALA A 62 13.06 5.04 2.68
N GLY A 63 13.15 6.35 2.93
CA GLY A 63 13.06 6.93 4.27
C GLY A 63 11.67 6.75 4.91
N ALA A 64 11.66 6.68 6.24
CA ALA A 64 10.43 6.46 7.02
C ALA A 64 9.51 7.68 7.03
N GLY A 65 10.09 8.87 7.11
CA GLY A 65 9.36 10.13 7.02
C GLY A 65 10.27 11.32 6.80
N LEU A 66 9.66 12.47 6.55
CA LEU A 66 10.34 13.75 6.30
C LEU A 66 9.47 14.88 6.86
N VAL A 67 10.02 15.73 7.72
CA VAL A 67 9.39 17.00 8.04
C VAL A 67 9.88 18.02 7.01
N ARG A 68 8.98 18.53 6.19
CA ARG A 68 9.29 19.52 5.16
C ARG A 68 9.68 20.86 5.78
N THR A 69 10.28 21.76 4.99
CA THR A 69 10.72 23.08 5.47
C THR A 69 9.55 23.99 5.91
N ASP A 70 8.35 23.74 5.40
CA ASP A 70 7.10 24.39 5.79
C ASP A 70 6.41 23.71 6.99
N GLY A 71 7.02 22.66 7.55
CA GLY A 71 6.50 21.88 8.66
C GLY A 71 5.53 20.76 8.26
N GLN A 72 5.21 20.59 6.98
CA GLN A 72 4.37 19.48 6.55
C GLN A 72 5.07 18.14 6.80
N VAL A 73 4.39 17.19 7.43
CA VAL A 73 4.92 15.84 7.66
C VAL A 73 4.60 14.96 6.46
N TRP A 74 5.63 14.34 5.91
CA TRP A 74 5.52 13.31 4.89
C TRP A 74 5.87 11.94 5.49
N LEU A 75 4.98 10.97 5.32
CA LEU A 75 5.09 9.59 5.81
C LEU A 75 5.38 8.65 4.65
N GLY A 76 6.48 7.89 4.72
CA GLY A 76 6.86 6.91 3.70
C GLY A 76 6.33 5.51 4.02
N LEU A 77 5.71 4.85 3.04
CA LEU A 77 5.17 3.50 3.22
C LEU A 77 6.17 2.41 2.83
N GLN A 78 6.86 2.51 1.70
CA GLN A 78 7.84 1.54 1.22
C GLN A 78 9.19 1.80 1.88
N VAL A 79 9.39 1.15 3.03
CA VAL A 79 10.56 1.32 3.90
C VAL A 79 11.27 -0.02 4.10
N GLN A 80 12.56 0.04 4.47
CA GLN A 80 13.39 -1.15 4.66
C GLN A 80 13.27 -1.77 6.06
N HIS A 81 12.79 -1.00 7.05
CA HIS A 81 12.61 -1.51 8.41
C HIS A 81 11.28 -2.27 8.56
N ASN A 82 11.25 -3.16 9.53
CA ASN A 82 10.05 -3.87 9.95
C ASN A 82 10.23 -4.32 11.40
N PHE A 83 9.53 -3.67 12.33
CA PHE A 83 9.58 -4.03 13.74
C PHE A 83 8.44 -4.98 14.15
N GLY A 84 7.59 -5.39 13.21
CA GLY A 84 6.62 -6.48 13.35
C GLY A 84 5.15 -6.05 13.20
N ASP A 85 4.80 -4.80 13.51
CA ASP A 85 3.47 -4.23 13.29
C ASP A 85 3.63 -2.92 12.51
N ILE A 86 3.48 -2.98 11.19
CA ILE A 86 3.70 -1.83 10.30
C ILE A 86 2.82 -0.64 10.67
N SER A 87 1.60 -0.85 11.19
CA SER A 87 0.75 0.27 11.64
C SER A 87 1.36 1.02 12.83
N ARG A 88 2.06 0.30 13.71
CA ARG A 88 2.78 0.87 14.85
C ARG A 88 4.05 1.57 14.41
N ASP A 89 4.80 0.97 13.47
CA ASP A 89 5.99 1.59 12.91
C ASP A 89 5.61 2.96 12.30
N LEU A 90 4.52 3.03 11.53
CA LEU A 90 4.01 4.27 10.96
C LEU A 90 3.50 5.26 12.01
N ALA A 91 2.81 4.81 13.05
CA ALA A 91 2.38 5.68 14.14
C ALA A 91 3.58 6.31 14.85
N HIS A 92 4.63 5.54 15.07
CA HIS A 92 5.84 6.03 15.72
C HIS A 92 6.61 7.03 14.85
N VAL A 93 6.60 6.89 13.51
CA VAL A 93 7.12 7.93 12.64
C VAL A 93 6.40 9.27 12.86
N LEU A 94 5.09 9.25 13.07
CA LEU A 94 4.32 10.48 13.35
C LEU A 94 4.65 11.07 14.73
N GLU A 95 4.90 10.24 15.73
CA GLU A 95 5.38 10.69 17.05
C GLU A 95 6.76 11.37 16.94
N LEU A 96 7.71 10.73 16.23
CA LEU A 96 9.04 11.30 15.98
C LEU A 96 8.97 12.58 15.16
N ALA A 97 8.01 12.71 14.25
CA ALA A 97 7.81 13.92 13.44
C ALA A 97 7.56 15.15 14.31
N ALA A 98 6.85 15.01 15.44
CA ALA A 98 6.55 16.11 16.36
C ALA A 98 7.80 16.69 17.05
N GLU A 99 8.87 15.90 17.13
CA GLU A 99 10.15 16.28 17.73
C GLU A 99 11.23 16.61 16.68
N THR A 100 10.94 16.40 15.39
CA THR A 100 11.89 16.55 14.29
C THR A 100 11.86 17.96 13.72
N GLU A 101 13.04 18.58 13.55
CA GLU A 101 13.16 19.93 12.99
C GLU A 101 12.71 19.98 11.51
N PRO A 102 11.98 21.03 11.08
CA PRO A 102 11.63 21.24 9.67
C PRO A 102 12.83 21.17 8.71
N GLY A 103 12.65 20.47 7.59
CA GLY A 103 13.70 20.20 6.61
C GLY A 103 14.51 18.93 6.88
N THR A 104 14.15 18.13 7.89
CA THR A 104 14.95 16.98 8.33
C THR A 104 14.23 15.65 8.08
N PRO A 105 14.93 14.63 7.53
CA PRO A 105 14.41 13.26 7.48
C PRO A 105 14.20 12.67 8.88
N ILE A 106 13.12 11.92 9.07
CA ILE A 106 12.84 11.23 10.32
C ILE A 106 13.71 9.98 10.41
N THR A 107 14.53 9.89 11.46
CA THR A 107 15.37 8.72 11.73
C THR A 107 14.61 7.74 12.60
N MET A 108 14.24 6.61 12.02
CA MET A 108 13.48 5.58 12.70
C MET A 108 14.35 4.78 13.69
N ASP A 109 13.83 4.51 14.89
CA ASP A 109 14.36 3.54 15.83
C ASP A 109 13.33 2.44 16.16
N ASP A 110 13.53 1.63 17.21
CA ASP A 110 12.61 0.55 17.57
C ASP A 110 11.42 1.13 18.35
N PRO A 111 10.19 1.10 17.80
CA PRO A 111 9.03 1.77 18.40
C PRO A 111 8.57 1.10 19.70
N GLY A 112 9.04 -0.12 20.01
CA GLY A 112 8.58 -0.87 21.16
C GLY A 112 7.06 -1.12 21.15
N VAL A 113 6.42 -0.98 22.30
CA VAL A 113 4.95 -1.03 22.44
C VAL A 113 4.44 0.40 22.55
N GLY A 114 3.32 0.72 21.89
CA GLY A 114 2.80 2.08 21.73
C GLY A 114 1.43 2.15 21.04
N PRO A 115 1.04 3.28 20.45
CA PRO A 115 -0.15 3.37 19.61
C PRO A 115 0.04 2.67 18.26
N ARG A 116 -1.07 2.45 17.55
CA ARG A 116 -1.10 2.12 16.12
C ARG A 116 -1.63 3.31 15.34
N LEU A 117 -1.53 3.27 14.02
CA LEU A 117 -1.98 4.37 13.16
C LEU A 117 -3.48 4.66 13.33
N GLN A 118 -4.29 3.64 13.64
CA GLN A 118 -5.72 3.76 13.97
C GLN A 118 -5.99 4.62 15.22
N ASP A 119 -5.03 4.69 16.13
CA ASP A 119 -5.15 5.52 17.33
C ASP A 119 -4.92 7.00 17.01
N LEU A 120 -4.22 7.31 15.92
CA LEU A 120 -3.82 8.68 15.54
C LEU A 120 -4.65 9.26 14.39
N VAL A 121 -5.01 8.45 13.38
CA VAL A 121 -5.77 8.89 12.20
C VAL A 121 -7.23 9.14 12.56
N ASP A 122 -7.79 10.25 12.07
CA ASP A 122 -9.22 10.52 12.19
C ASP A 122 -10.00 9.53 11.30
N PRO A 123 -10.91 8.71 11.85
CA PRO A 123 -11.72 7.79 11.04
C PRO A 123 -12.65 8.49 10.04
N ALA A 124 -12.90 9.79 10.20
CA ALA A 124 -13.65 10.60 9.24
C ALA A 124 -12.79 11.21 8.11
N SER A 125 -11.46 11.04 8.16
CA SER A 125 -10.57 11.50 7.09
C SER A 125 -10.87 10.80 5.78
N SER A 126 -10.70 11.51 4.66
CA SER A 126 -10.54 10.85 3.37
C SER A 126 -9.13 10.27 3.24
N PHE A 127 -8.94 9.46 2.20
CA PHE A 127 -7.64 8.91 1.81
C PHE A 127 -7.59 8.83 0.27
N ASP A 128 -7.60 10.01 -0.36
CA ASP A 128 -7.72 10.13 -1.81
C ASP A 128 -6.35 10.00 -2.48
N VAL A 129 -6.08 8.84 -3.09
CA VAL A 129 -4.79 8.56 -3.74
C VAL A 129 -4.66 9.27 -5.08
N THR A 130 -3.57 10.01 -5.23
CA THR A 130 -3.03 10.49 -6.50
C THR A 130 -1.85 9.62 -6.91
N VAL A 131 -1.89 9.06 -8.12
CA VAL A 131 -0.76 8.32 -8.71
C VAL A 131 0.00 9.26 -9.63
N HIS A 132 1.33 9.27 -9.49
CA HIS A 132 2.23 10.14 -10.24
C HIS A 132 2.96 9.36 -11.35
N GLU A 133 3.34 10.03 -12.42
CA GLU A 133 4.16 9.42 -13.49
C GLU A 133 5.59 9.09 -13.03
N GLY A 134 6.07 9.80 -12.01
CA GLY A 134 7.41 9.70 -11.46
C GLY A 134 7.52 10.38 -10.09
N PHE A 135 8.74 10.57 -9.63
CA PHE A 135 9.04 11.13 -8.30
C PHE A 135 9.28 12.64 -8.28
N ASP A 136 8.90 13.37 -9.34
CA ASP A 136 9.04 14.83 -9.40
C ASP A 136 8.31 15.55 -8.27
N PHE A 137 7.24 14.94 -7.73
CA PHE A 137 6.51 15.47 -6.58
C PHE A 137 7.40 15.67 -5.34
N TRP A 138 8.53 14.95 -5.20
CA TRP A 138 9.45 15.11 -4.06
C TRP A 138 10.01 16.52 -3.88
N VAL A 139 10.12 17.29 -4.96
CA VAL A 139 10.68 18.65 -4.96
C VAL A 139 9.61 19.73 -5.10
N GLU A 140 8.35 19.38 -5.28
CA GLU A 140 7.24 20.34 -5.31
C GLU A 140 7.19 21.17 -4.02
N GLY A 141 6.98 22.48 -4.13
CA GLY A 141 6.95 23.38 -2.98
C GLY A 141 8.32 23.66 -2.35
N THR A 142 9.43 23.07 -2.84
CA THR A 142 10.77 23.54 -2.47
C THR A 142 11.07 24.84 -3.21
N VAL A 143 11.30 25.93 -2.48
CA VAL A 143 11.90 27.13 -3.08
C VAL A 143 13.34 26.78 -3.47
N PRO A 144 13.76 27.00 -4.73
CA PRO A 144 15.16 26.89 -5.09
C PRO A 144 15.94 27.84 -4.19
N HIS A 145 16.73 27.31 -3.26
CA HIS A 145 17.58 28.16 -2.43
C HIS A 145 18.51 28.92 -3.36
N SER A 146 18.27 30.22 -3.49
CA SER A 146 19.09 31.12 -4.27
C SER A 146 20.51 31.11 -3.71
N GLN A 147 21.45 30.51 -4.46
CA GLN A 147 22.88 30.84 -4.61
C GLN A 147 23.73 31.23 -3.37
N SER A 148 23.32 30.92 -2.14
CA SER A 148 24.11 31.26 -0.95
C SER A 148 24.01 30.20 0.13
N SER A 149 24.42 28.97 -0.20
CA SER A 149 25.04 28.02 0.74
C SER A 149 25.75 26.98 -0.11
N ARG A 150 27.08 27.06 -0.14
CA ARG A 150 27.92 25.95 -0.61
C ARG A 150 27.65 24.79 0.36
N GLU A 151 26.96 23.74 -0.09
CA GLU A 151 27.17 22.32 0.31
C GLU A 151 26.05 21.34 -0.07
N VAL A 152 25.04 21.71 -0.86
CA VAL A 152 24.23 20.71 -1.58
C VAL A 152 24.39 20.92 -3.08
N PRO A 153 25.12 20.05 -3.80
CA PRO A 153 25.15 20.12 -5.26
C PRO A 153 23.71 20.01 -5.79
N PRO A 154 23.29 20.87 -6.74
CA PRO A 154 21.98 20.74 -7.40
C PRO A 154 21.78 19.38 -8.09
N SER A 155 22.84 18.58 -8.23
CA SER A 155 22.80 17.22 -8.75
C SER A 155 22.20 16.19 -7.77
N SER A 156 22.24 16.39 -6.44
CA SER A 156 21.82 15.31 -5.51
C SER A 156 20.31 15.04 -5.49
N GLY A 157 19.46 16.05 -5.73
CA GLY A 157 18.00 15.89 -5.80
C GLY A 157 17.54 15.39 -7.17
N SER A 158 18.07 15.96 -8.26
CA SER A 158 17.72 15.55 -9.63
C SER A 158 18.23 14.15 -9.95
N ASP A 159 19.43 13.79 -9.51
CA ASP A 159 20.00 12.47 -9.78
C ASP A 159 19.27 11.39 -8.99
N ALA A 160 18.82 11.68 -7.76
CA ALA A 160 18.00 10.77 -6.97
C ALA A 160 16.61 10.53 -7.60
N ILE A 161 15.97 11.58 -8.13
CA ILE A 161 14.70 11.45 -8.88
C ILE A 161 14.91 10.64 -10.15
N ALA A 162 15.95 10.97 -10.94
CA ALA A 162 16.27 10.24 -12.17
C ALA A 162 16.51 8.75 -11.89
N GLN A 163 17.31 8.44 -10.87
CA GLN A 163 17.57 7.06 -10.44
C GLN A 163 16.30 6.34 -9.98
N ALA A 164 15.42 7.01 -9.22
CA ALA A 164 14.17 6.40 -8.78
C ALA A 164 13.21 6.15 -9.96
N ASN A 165 13.18 7.04 -10.95
CA ASN A 165 12.36 6.93 -12.16
C ASN A 165 12.85 5.83 -13.13
N GLU A 166 14.10 5.38 -13.07
CA GLU A 166 14.58 4.28 -13.93
C GLU A 166 13.82 2.96 -13.69
N GLY A 167 13.34 2.73 -12.46
CA GLY A 167 12.66 1.51 -12.05
C GLY A 167 11.13 1.59 -12.04
N ILE A 168 10.53 2.73 -12.42
CA ILE A 168 9.09 2.93 -12.23
C ILE A 168 8.27 2.19 -13.28
N ALA A 169 7.30 1.40 -12.81
CA ALA A 169 6.28 0.81 -13.66
C ALA A 169 5.09 1.78 -13.80
N PRO A 170 4.70 2.20 -15.02
CA PRO A 170 3.51 3.01 -15.24
C PRO A 170 2.31 2.38 -14.56
N THR A 171 1.63 3.17 -13.73
CA THR A 171 0.55 2.72 -12.87
C THR A 171 -0.58 3.73 -12.92
N THR A 172 -1.82 3.26 -12.93
CA THR A 172 -3.01 4.11 -12.94
C THR A 172 -4.04 3.50 -12.00
N ARG A 173 -4.59 4.31 -11.11
CA ARG A 173 -5.69 3.92 -10.22
C ARG A 173 -6.99 3.95 -10.99
N LEU A 174 -7.83 2.93 -10.84
CA LEU A 174 -9.23 2.99 -11.29
C LEU A 174 -10.02 3.89 -10.34
N THR A 175 -10.94 4.66 -10.89
CA THR A 175 -11.71 5.66 -10.14
C THR A 175 -13.12 5.18 -9.82
N SER A 176 -13.63 4.19 -10.55
CA SER A 176 -14.97 3.64 -10.36
C SER A 176 -15.08 2.63 -9.22
N VAL A 177 -13.95 2.12 -8.73
CA VAL A 177 -13.86 1.15 -7.62
C VAL A 177 -12.66 1.47 -6.72
N GLU A 178 -12.74 1.08 -5.45
CA GLU A 178 -11.66 1.27 -4.48
C GLU A 178 -10.58 0.18 -4.63
N GLY A 179 -9.29 0.53 -4.42
CA GLY A 179 -8.21 -0.44 -4.27
C GLY A 179 -7.73 -1.12 -5.55
N ALA A 180 -8.16 -0.67 -6.74
CA ALA A 180 -7.81 -1.28 -8.02
C ALA A 180 -6.79 -0.43 -8.80
N TYR A 181 -5.67 -1.05 -9.16
CA TYR A 181 -4.55 -0.37 -9.82
C TYR A 181 -4.08 -1.17 -11.03
N TRP A 182 -4.19 -0.52 -12.19
CA TRP A 182 -3.64 -1.01 -13.43
C TRP A 182 -2.15 -0.68 -13.50
N THR A 183 -1.35 -1.59 -14.03
CA THR A 183 0.08 -1.36 -14.24
C THR A 183 0.58 -2.00 -15.53
N ARG A 184 1.64 -1.43 -16.09
CA ARG A 184 2.35 -1.94 -17.26
C ARG A 184 3.79 -2.27 -16.91
N VAL A 185 4.18 -3.53 -17.12
CA VAL A 185 5.55 -4.01 -16.92
C VAL A 185 6.01 -4.71 -18.19
N GLY A 186 6.87 -4.05 -18.96
CA GLY A 186 7.24 -4.49 -20.30
C GLY A 186 6.00 -4.62 -21.19
N ASP A 187 5.78 -5.82 -21.73
CA ASP A 187 4.62 -6.14 -22.57
C ASP A 187 3.38 -6.56 -21.75
N HIS A 188 3.53 -6.85 -20.47
CA HIS A 188 2.43 -7.30 -19.61
C HIS A 188 1.60 -6.14 -19.09
N ARG A 189 0.30 -6.38 -18.98
CA ARG A 189 -0.67 -5.48 -18.36
C ARG A 189 -1.35 -6.23 -17.24
N TRP A 190 -1.35 -5.65 -16.04
CA TRP A 190 -2.00 -6.25 -14.88
C TRP A 190 -2.95 -5.28 -14.20
N LEU A 191 -4.07 -5.81 -13.69
CA LEU A 191 -4.86 -5.15 -12.66
C LEU A 191 -4.61 -5.86 -11.33
N ARG A 192 -4.09 -5.14 -10.34
CA ARG A 192 -3.99 -5.60 -8.95
C ARG A 192 -5.10 -4.94 -8.16
N TRP A 193 -5.95 -5.74 -7.51
CA TRP A 193 -7.12 -5.22 -6.79
C TRP A 193 -7.12 -5.69 -5.35
N VAL A 194 -6.94 -4.77 -4.40
CA VAL A 194 -7.06 -5.08 -2.97
C VAL A 194 -8.55 -5.14 -2.62
N LEU A 195 -9.03 -6.33 -2.23
CA LEU A 195 -10.43 -6.53 -1.88
C LEU A 195 -10.59 -6.63 -0.35
N PRO A 196 -11.39 -5.75 0.29
CA PRO A 196 -11.49 -5.66 1.75
C PRO A 196 -12.42 -6.72 2.36
N HIS A 197 -12.25 -7.98 1.96
CA HIS A 197 -13.04 -9.11 2.42
C HIS A 197 -12.18 -10.16 3.12
N ASP A 198 -12.81 -10.90 4.04
CA ASP A 198 -12.18 -12.06 4.66
C ASP A 198 -11.66 -13.04 3.59
N GLU A 199 -10.43 -13.50 3.77
CA GLU A 199 -9.74 -14.32 2.78
C GLU A 199 -10.53 -15.59 2.42
N SER A 200 -11.09 -16.28 3.41
CA SER A 200 -11.81 -17.52 3.15
C SER A 200 -13.06 -17.26 2.32
N LYS A 201 -13.84 -16.23 2.68
CA LYS A 201 -15.03 -15.82 1.91
C LYS A 201 -14.67 -15.36 0.50
N MET A 202 -13.54 -14.67 0.36
CA MET A 202 -13.05 -14.18 -0.92
C MET A 202 -12.66 -15.34 -1.86
N LEU A 203 -11.92 -16.32 -1.36
CA LEU A 203 -11.57 -17.53 -2.12
C LEU A 203 -12.79 -18.34 -2.54
N ASP A 204 -13.77 -18.43 -1.65
CA ASP A 204 -15.07 -19.06 -1.88
C ASP A 204 -15.83 -18.37 -3.01
N ALA A 205 -15.92 -17.04 -2.98
CA ALA A 205 -16.61 -16.25 -4.01
C ALA A 205 -15.90 -16.34 -5.38
N LEU A 206 -14.57 -16.22 -5.42
CA LEU A 206 -13.79 -16.39 -6.65
C LEU A 206 -13.93 -17.79 -7.23
N ALA A 207 -13.99 -18.83 -6.39
CA ALA A 207 -14.20 -20.19 -6.85
C ALA A 207 -15.56 -20.38 -7.51
N ARG A 208 -16.62 -19.77 -6.97
CA ARG A 208 -17.95 -19.75 -7.58
C ARG A 208 -17.94 -19.05 -8.93
N LEU A 209 -17.31 -17.87 -9.02
CA LEU A 209 -17.22 -17.09 -10.26
C LEU A 209 -16.42 -17.85 -11.33
N GLN A 210 -15.24 -18.37 -10.97
CA GLN A 210 -14.37 -19.08 -11.91
C GLN A 210 -14.99 -20.40 -12.41
N GLN A 211 -15.77 -21.10 -11.57
CA GLN A 211 -16.48 -22.30 -12.01
C GLN A 211 -17.54 -22.00 -13.08
N ARG A 212 -18.14 -20.81 -13.05
CA ARG A 212 -19.11 -20.34 -14.07
C ARG A 212 -18.47 -19.61 -15.26
N GLY A 213 -17.19 -19.26 -15.17
CA GLY A 213 -16.50 -18.44 -16.16
C GLY A 213 -16.72 -16.93 -16.00
N ASP A 214 -17.25 -16.49 -14.86
CA ASP A 214 -17.59 -15.09 -14.55
C ASP A 214 -16.45 -14.32 -13.85
N ASP A 215 -15.27 -14.94 -13.70
CA ASP A 215 -14.09 -14.40 -13.01
C ASP A 215 -13.28 -13.39 -13.83
N ARG A 216 -13.74 -13.04 -15.03
CA ARG A 216 -13.10 -12.10 -15.95
C ARG A 216 -13.61 -10.67 -15.76
N LEU A 217 -12.78 -9.71 -16.12
CA LEU A 217 -13.06 -8.27 -16.21
C LEU A 217 -13.36 -7.85 -17.65
N GLY A 218 -14.11 -8.67 -18.39
CA GLY A 218 -14.37 -8.46 -19.82
C GLY A 218 -13.47 -9.30 -20.74
N GLU A 219 -13.61 -9.06 -22.05
CA GLU A 219 -12.84 -9.77 -23.08
C GLU A 219 -11.33 -9.52 -22.92
N GLY A 220 -10.50 -10.49 -23.30
CA GLY A 220 -9.04 -10.33 -23.19
C GLY A 220 -8.47 -10.34 -21.77
N THR A 221 -9.31 -10.44 -20.73
CA THR A 221 -8.86 -10.47 -19.33
C THR A 221 -8.86 -11.88 -18.76
N ARG A 222 -7.90 -12.18 -17.88
CA ARG A 222 -7.77 -13.47 -17.21
C ARG A 222 -7.29 -13.30 -15.77
N LEU A 223 -8.00 -13.90 -14.82
CA LEU A 223 -7.52 -14.02 -13.44
C LEU A 223 -6.27 -14.92 -13.41
N LEU A 224 -5.12 -14.33 -13.13
CA LEU A 224 -3.81 -15.01 -13.11
C LEU A 224 -3.60 -15.77 -11.79
N GLY A 225 -4.03 -15.14 -10.69
CA GLY A 225 -3.84 -15.65 -9.34
C GLY A 225 -4.10 -14.55 -8.32
N SER A 226 -3.52 -14.69 -7.13
CA SER A 226 -3.59 -13.66 -6.09
C SER A 226 -2.35 -13.69 -5.22
N PHE A 227 -2.08 -12.62 -4.48
CA PHE A 227 -1.13 -12.63 -3.37
C PHE A 227 -1.82 -12.12 -2.11
N ARG A 228 -1.16 -12.30 -0.96
CA ARG A 228 -1.65 -11.81 0.33
C ARG A 228 -0.83 -10.60 0.72
N ALA A 229 -1.52 -9.56 1.17
CA ALA A 229 -0.91 -8.34 1.66
C ALA A 229 -1.70 -7.83 2.86
N HIS A 230 -1.03 -7.63 4.00
CA HIS A 230 -1.61 -7.03 5.19
C HIS A 230 -2.97 -7.61 5.62
N GLY A 231 -3.10 -8.95 5.56
CA GLY A 231 -4.32 -9.65 5.97
C GLY A 231 -5.45 -9.68 4.93
N LEU A 232 -5.24 -9.10 3.74
CA LEU A 232 -6.17 -9.13 2.63
C LEU A 232 -5.62 -9.90 1.42
N LEU A 233 -6.54 -10.35 0.58
CA LEU A 233 -6.22 -10.96 -0.70
C LEU A 233 -6.17 -9.89 -1.80
N VAL A 234 -5.17 -9.98 -2.66
CA VAL A 234 -5.01 -9.12 -3.84
C VAL A 234 -5.05 -9.99 -5.09
N PRO A 235 -6.23 -10.22 -5.70
CA PRO A 235 -6.31 -10.88 -6.98
C PRO A 235 -5.66 -10.05 -8.09
N VAL A 236 -5.11 -10.75 -9.08
CA VAL A 236 -4.38 -10.15 -10.19
C VAL A 236 -4.95 -10.66 -11.50
N TRP A 237 -5.41 -9.74 -12.34
CA TRP A 237 -5.80 -10.03 -13.71
C TRP A 237 -4.68 -9.64 -14.66
N GLU A 238 -4.48 -10.47 -15.68
CA GLU A 238 -3.67 -10.14 -16.84
C GLU A 238 -4.58 -9.80 -18.02
N MET A 239 -4.16 -8.82 -18.81
CA MET A 239 -4.89 -8.37 -20.00
C MET A 239 -4.06 -8.62 -21.25
N ASP A 240 -4.71 -9.10 -22.31
CA ASP A 240 -4.16 -9.08 -23.66
C ASP A 240 -4.23 -7.65 -24.22
N PRO A 241 -3.09 -6.97 -24.41
CA PRO A 241 -3.09 -5.58 -24.88
C PRO A 241 -3.64 -5.40 -26.30
N ALA A 242 -3.80 -6.47 -27.09
CA ALA A 242 -4.47 -6.40 -28.38
C ALA A 242 -6.00 -6.29 -28.27
N VAL A 243 -6.56 -6.63 -27.10
CA VAL A 243 -8.02 -6.66 -26.84
C VAL A 243 -8.42 -5.62 -25.80
N THR A 244 -7.62 -5.44 -24.74
CA THR A 244 -7.90 -4.51 -23.65
C THR A 244 -6.60 -3.92 -23.12
N ASP A 245 -6.42 -2.61 -23.29
CA ASP A 245 -5.26 -1.87 -22.77
C ASP A 245 -5.71 -0.61 -22.03
N GLY A 246 -4.93 -0.23 -21.01
CA GLY A 246 -5.19 0.93 -20.17
C GLY A 246 -6.23 0.72 -19.05
N ALA A 247 -6.18 1.62 -18.07
CA ALA A 247 -7.09 1.61 -16.93
C ALA A 247 -8.53 1.99 -17.29
N GLU A 248 -8.72 2.95 -18.23
CA GLU A 248 -10.04 3.43 -18.65
C GLU A 248 -10.91 2.29 -19.19
N ALA A 249 -10.33 1.37 -19.95
CA ALA A 249 -11.02 0.19 -20.47
C ALA A 249 -11.51 -0.78 -19.38
N LEU A 250 -10.99 -0.66 -18.15
CA LEU A 250 -11.36 -1.51 -17.02
C LEU A 250 -12.35 -0.87 -16.06
N GLU A 251 -12.68 0.42 -16.20
CA GLU A 251 -13.59 1.11 -15.25
C GLU A 251 -14.98 0.45 -15.22
N GLU A 252 -15.67 0.37 -16.36
CA GLU A 252 -16.99 -0.29 -16.42
C GLU A 252 -16.92 -1.80 -16.10
N PRO A 253 -15.97 -2.58 -16.65
CA PRO A 253 -15.86 -4.00 -16.31
C PRO A 253 -15.56 -4.28 -14.83
N ALA A 254 -14.79 -3.42 -14.15
CA ALA A 254 -14.50 -3.55 -12.73
C ALA A 254 -15.76 -3.37 -11.90
N VAL A 255 -16.58 -2.34 -12.18
CA VAL A 255 -17.89 -2.17 -11.52
C VAL A 255 -18.79 -3.37 -11.74
N ALA A 256 -18.85 -3.88 -12.99
CA ALA A 256 -19.66 -5.05 -13.30
C ALA A 256 -19.18 -6.31 -12.57
N PHE A 257 -17.87 -6.51 -12.44
CA PHE A 257 -17.30 -7.59 -11.67
C PHE A 257 -17.56 -7.44 -10.17
N GLY A 258 -17.45 -6.23 -9.62
CA GLY A 258 -17.76 -5.93 -8.23
C GLY A 258 -19.17 -6.41 -7.85
N LYS A 259 -20.17 -6.13 -8.70
CA LYS A 259 -21.55 -6.62 -8.50
C LYS A 259 -21.65 -8.15 -8.46
N ARG A 260 -21.03 -8.83 -9.44
CA ARG A 260 -21.00 -10.31 -9.46
C ARG A 260 -20.28 -10.89 -8.24
N LEU A 261 -19.24 -10.20 -7.78
CA LEU A 261 -18.50 -10.59 -6.60
C LEU A 261 -19.34 -10.44 -5.33
N GLU A 262 -20.05 -9.33 -5.17
CA GLU A 262 -20.97 -9.12 -4.05
C GLU A 262 -22.05 -10.21 -4.01
N GLU A 263 -22.63 -10.56 -5.15
CA GLU A 263 -23.59 -11.68 -5.26
C GLU A 263 -22.95 -13.01 -4.83
N ALA A 264 -21.72 -13.29 -5.28
CA ALA A 264 -21.00 -14.52 -4.92
C ALA A 264 -20.57 -14.55 -3.45
N LEU A 265 -20.29 -13.40 -2.83
CA LEU A 265 -19.97 -13.27 -1.40
C LEU A 265 -21.21 -13.44 -0.52
N ALA A 266 -22.39 -13.06 -1.02
CA ALA A 266 -23.66 -13.23 -0.32
C ALA A 266 -24.15 -14.69 -0.33
N ASP A 267 -23.68 -15.51 -1.27
CA ASP A 267 -24.00 -16.94 -1.33
C ASP A 267 -23.27 -17.73 -0.24
N THR A 268 -24.05 -18.17 0.76
CA THR A 268 -23.58 -18.94 1.92
C THR A 268 -23.78 -20.45 1.76
N SER A 269 -24.22 -20.92 0.59
CA SER A 269 -24.36 -22.36 0.32
C SER A 269 -23.00 -23.06 0.33
N ASP A 270 -23.00 -24.34 0.68
CA ASP A 270 -21.78 -25.15 0.66
C ASP A 270 -21.21 -25.26 -0.76
N LEU A 271 -19.88 -25.14 -0.86
CA LEU A 271 -19.19 -25.33 -2.13
C LEU A 271 -19.37 -26.75 -2.67
N THR A 272 -19.71 -26.84 -3.95
CA THR A 272 -19.72 -28.10 -4.69
C THR A 272 -18.31 -28.71 -4.75
N SER A 273 -18.21 -30.00 -5.10
CA SER A 273 -16.90 -30.66 -5.27
C SER A 273 -16.02 -29.96 -6.30
N GLU A 274 -16.61 -29.47 -7.39
CA GLU A 274 -15.89 -28.72 -8.43
C GLU A 274 -15.40 -27.37 -7.92
N GLN A 275 -16.27 -26.61 -7.24
CA GLN A 275 -15.89 -25.31 -6.69
C GLN A 275 -14.82 -25.45 -5.60
N ARG A 276 -14.86 -26.51 -4.78
CA ARG A 276 -13.79 -26.82 -3.82
C ARG A 276 -12.45 -27.08 -4.51
N ALA A 277 -12.45 -27.78 -5.64
CA ALA A 277 -11.22 -27.99 -6.42
C ALA A 277 -10.67 -26.67 -6.98
N VAL A 278 -11.55 -25.80 -7.50
CA VAL A 278 -11.19 -24.45 -7.97
C VAL A 278 -10.62 -23.59 -6.84
N ARG A 279 -11.30 -23.55 -5.69
CA ARG A 279 -10.85 -22.83 -4.49
C ARG A 279 -9.45 -23.27 -4.06
N ASN A 280 -9.21 -24.59 -4.02
CA ASN A 280 -7.90 -25.13 -3.68
C ASN A 280 -6.86 -24.69 -4.71
N SER A 281 -7.17 -24.72 -6.01
CA SER A 281 -6.24 -24.23 -7.05
C SER A 281 -5.91 -22.74 -6.89
N LEU A 282 -6.91 -21.89 -6.60
CA LEU A 282 -6.72 -20.46 -6.34
C LEU A 282 -5.83 -20.23 -5.12
N ALA A 283 -6.03 -20.97 -4.03
CA ALA A 283 -5.23 -20.85 -2.82
C ALA A 283 -3.75 -21.23 -3.03
N HIS A 284 -3.45 -22.12 -3.97
CA HIS A 284 -2.08 -22.53 -4.31
C HIS A 284 -1.43 -21.65 -5.40
N ARG A 285 -2.21 -20.94 -6.21
CA ARG A 285 -1.73 -19.96 -7.21
C ARG A 285 -1.39 -18.63 -6.56
N GLN A 286 -0.53 -18.69 -5.53
CA GLN A 286 -0.04 -17.51 -4.84
C GLN A 286 1.10 -16.87 -5.64
N LEU A 287 0.90 -15.64 -6.07
CA LEU A 287 1.91 -14.85 -6.74
C LEU A 287 2.92 -14.32 -5.72
N THR A 288 4.16 -14.17 -6.16
CA THR A 288 5.19 -13.45 -5.39
C THR A 288 5.22 -12.02 -5.89
N VAL A 289 5.02 -11.06 -4.99
CA VAL A 289 5.24 -9.64 -5.28
C VAL A 289 6.74 -9.43 -5.41
N ARG A 290 7.18 -8.81 -6.51
CA ARG A 290 8.57 -8.38 -6.74
C ARG A 290 8.60 -6.89 -6.99
#